data_AF-A0A5B1BLJ7-F1
#
_entry.id   AF-A0A5B1BLJ7-F1
#
_cell.length_a   1.000
_cell.length_b   1.000
_cell.length_c   1.000
_cell.angle_alpha   90.00
_cell.angle_beta   90.00
_cell.angle_gamma   90.00
#
_symmetry.space_group_name_H-M   'P 1'
#
loop_
_entity.id
_entity.type
_entity.pdbx_description
1 polymer ?
#
loop_
_entity_poly.entity_id
_entity_poly.type
_entity_poly.pdbx_seq_one_letter_code
_entity_poly.pdbx_strand_id
1 'polypeptide(L)'
;MSARITALRLEAFEQLPKHARRCVYWEVDPATLGKEHYLADPEFEKEAWLSMVMLEWGSCGQVAMAGSGDRIGAEPPCLGYVFYAPPRAVPRAHRFPTAPVSADAVLLTSMGIERGQAPDDLQHSLIARVI
;
A
#
# COMPACT_ATOMS: atom_id res chain seq x y z
N MET A 1 -8.22 12.27 18.58
CA MET A 1 -8.43 12.48 17.12
C MET A 1 -9.01 11.20 16.56
N SER A 2 -10.02 11.28 15.69
CA SER A 2 -10.57 10.09 15.03
C SER A 2 -9.88 9.90 13.68
N ALA A 3 -9.56 8.66 13.32
CA ALA A 3 -9.02 8.30 12.01
C ALA A 3 -10.13 7.63 11.19
N ARG A 4 -10.32 8.07 9.95
CA ARG A 4 -11.25 7.45 9.01
C ARG A 4 -10.47 6.53 8.08
N ILE A 5 -10.69 5.22 8.22
CA ILE A 5 -10.10 4.22 7.33
C ILE A 5 -11.02 4.01 6.12
N THR A 6 -10.47 4.15 4.93
CA THR A 6 -11.14 3.91 3.65
C THR A 6 -10.27 3.02 2.75
N ALA A 7 -10.91 2.30 1.82
CA ALA A 7 -10.20 1.67 0.72
C ALA A 7 -9.38 2.73 -0.04
N LEU A 8 -8.12 2.41 -0.35
CA LEU A 8 -7.29 3.26 -1.20
C LEU A 8 -7.93 3.32 -2.59
N ARG A 9 -7.98 4.53 -3.15
CA ARG A 9 -8.30 4.77 -4.55
C ARG A 9 -7.09 5.39 -5.22
N LEU A 10 -6.95 5.21 -6.53
CA LEU A 10 -5.78 5.71 -7.26
C LEU A 10 -5.66 7.24 -7.18
N GLU A 11 -6.79 7.96 -7.06
CA GLU A 11 -6.77 9.43 -6.92
C GLU A 11 -6.11 9.89 -5.61
N ALA A 12 -6.11 9.06 -4.57
CA ALA A 12 -5.46 9.33 -3.30
C ALA A 12 -3.99 8.86 -3.27
N PHE A 13 -3.44 8.40 -4.39
CA PHE A 13 -2.05 7.92 -4.45
C PHE A 13 -1.09 9.00 -3.97
N GLU A 14 -1.20 10.23 -4.46
CA GLU A 14 -0.32 11.36 -4.10
C GLU A 14 -0.41 11.79 -2.63
N GLN A 15 -1.47 11.41 -1.92
CA GLN A 15 -1.63 11.69 -0.48
C GLN A 15 -0.83 10.70 0.39
N LEU A 16 -0.33 9.62 -0.19
CA LEU A 16 0.49 8.64 0.51
C LEU A 16 1.88 9.21 0.83
N PRO A 17 2.49 8.79 1.96
CA PRO A 17 3.87 9.12 2.28
C PRO A 17 4.82 8.74 1.14
N LYS A 18 5.84 9.57 0.88
CA LYS A 18 6.80 9.36 -0.22
C LYS A 18 7.40 7.94 -0.25
N HIS A 19 7.70 7.35 0.90
CA HIS A 19 8.24 5.99 0.96
C HIS A 19 7.21 4.95 0.48
N ALA A 20 5.93 5.12 0.81
CA ALA A 20 4.85 4.23 0.37
C ALA A 20 4.69 4.23 -1.15
N ARG A 21 4.82 5.42 -1.76
CA ARG A 21 4.74 5.61 -3.23
C ARG A 21 5.96 5.05 -3.97
N ARG A 22 7.14 5.05 -3.35
CA ARG A 22 8.41 4.63 -3.99
C ARG A 22 8.85 3.21 -3.67
N CYS A 23 8.36 2.61 -2.59
CA CYS A 23 8.77 1.27 -2.19
C CYS A 23 8.01 0.23 -3.02
N VAL A 24 8.72 -0.33 -3.99
CA VAL A 24 8.24 -1.35 -4.94
C VAL A 24 8.94 -2.69 -4.75
N TYR A 25 9.47 -2.93 -3.55
CA TYR A 25 10.20 -4.16 -3.24
C TYR A 25 9.35 -5.40 -3.55
N TRP A 26 8.08 -5.41 -3.17
CA TRP A 26 7.23 -6.59 -3.34
C TRP A 26 6.59 -6.68 -4.74
N GLU A 27 6.32 -5.52 -5.31
CA GLU A 27 5.52 -5.30 -6.52
C GLU A 27 6.31 -5.55 -7.80
N VAL A 28 7.64 -5.44 -7.75
CA VAL A 28 8.52 -5.59 -8.91
C VAL A 28 9.40 -6.84 -8.76
N ASP A 29 9.36 -7.70 -9.79
CA ASP A 29 10.29 -8.82 -9.92
C ASP A 29 11.71 -8.28 -10.16
N PRO A 30 12.71 -8.63 -9.33
CA PRO A 30 14.10 -8.26 -9.58
C PRO A 30 14.60 -8.55 -11.00
N ALA A 31 14.07 -9.56 -11.70
CA ALA A 31 14.45 -9.86 -13.08
C ALA A 31 14.07 -8.76 -14.08
N THR A 32 13.11 -7.89 -13.79
CA THR A 32 12.73 -6.78 -14.68
C THR A 32 13.68 -5.57 -14.55
N LEU A 33 14.48 -5.49 -13.48
CA LEU A 33 15.41 -4.38 -13.21
C LEU A 33 16.65 -4.36 -14.11
N GLY A 34 16.86 -5.40 -14.91
CA GLY A 34 18.03 -5.52 -15.79
C GLY A 34 19.36 -5.42 -15.05
N LYS A 35 20.38 -4.85 -15.70
CA LYS A 35 21.74 -4.74 -15.13
C LYS A 35 21.89 -3.64 -14.09
N GLU A 36 21.03 -2.62 -14.14
CA GLU A 36 21.20 -1.42 -13.33
C GLU A 36 20.66 -1.59 -11.90
N HIS A 37 19.83 -2.61 -11.65
CA HIS A 37 19.28 -2.94 -10.32
C HIS A 37 18.48 -1.78 -9.67
N TYR A 38 18.10 -0.75 -10.43
CA TYR A 38 17.22 0.34 -9.99
C TYR A 38 16.16 0.65 -11.05
N LEU A 39 15.04 1.21 -10.61
CA LEU A 39 13.97 1.68 -11.50
C LEU A 39 14.16 3.16 -11.78
N ALA A 40 13.94 3.55 -13.04
CA ALA A 40 13.94 4.95 -13.44
C ALA A 40 12.85 5.73 -12.70
N ASP A 41 11.65 5.14 -12.60
CA ASP A 41 10.52 5.74 -11.90
C ASP A 41 9.77 4.72 -11.02
N PRO A 42 10.19 4.56 -9.75
CA PRO A 42 9.50 3.64 -8.84
C PRO A 42 8.10 4.12 -8.42
N GLU A 43 7.78 5.42 -8.55
CA GLU A 43 6.44 5.92 -8.22
C GLU A 43 5.44 5.46 -9.29
N PHE A 44 5.82 5.61 -10.56
CA PHE A 44 5.05 5.09 -11.68
C PHE A 44 4.83 3.56 -11.59
N GLU A 45 5.87 2.80 -11.28
CA GLU A 45 5.75 1.33 -11.15
C GLU A 45 4.80 0.94 -10.00
N LYS A 46 4.83 1.68 -8.88
CA LYS A 46 3.89 1.45 -7.77
C LYS A 46 2.45 1.77 -8.17
N GLU A 47 2.23 2.86 -8.88
CA GLU A 47 0.90 3.26 -9.36
C GLU A 47 0.35 2.28 -10.40
N ALA A 48 1.20 1.84 -11.35
CA ALA A 48 0.86 0.82 -12.33
C ALA A 48 0.47 -0.51 -11.66
N TRP A 49 1.22 -0.93 -10.65
CA TRP A 49 0.86 -2.11 -9.84
C TRP A 49 -0.48 -1.93 -9.13
N LEU A 50 -0.70 -0.81 -8.42
CA LEU A 50 -1.96 -0.52 -7.74
C LEU A 50 -3.14 -0.57 -8.72
N SER A 51 -3.00 0.10 -9.87
CA SER A 51 -4.01 0.15 -10.92
C SER A 51 -4.35 -1.24 -11.46
N MET A 52 -3.33 -2.05 -11.79
CA MET A 52 -3.53 -3.41 -12.28
C MET A 52 -4.24 -4.29 -11.25
N VAL A 53 -3.81 -4.29 -9.99
CA VAL A 53 -4.45 -5.12 -8.95
C VAL A 53 -5.88 -4.64 -8.66
N MET A 54 -6.12 -3.32 -8.65
CA MET A 54 -7.47 -2.77 -8.50
C MET A 54 -8.42 -3.21 -9.61
N LEU A 55 -7.94 -3.26 -10.85
CA LEU A 55 -8.71 -3.73 -12.00
C LEU A 55 -9.02 -5.23 -11.93
N GLU A 56 -8.04 -6.05 -11.52
CA GLU A 56 -8.16 -7.51 -11.58
C GLU A 56 -8.73 -8.17 -10.32
N TRP A 57 -8.56 -7.54 -9.15
CA TRP A 57 -8.87 -8.13 -7.85
C TRP A 57 -9.65 -7.19 -6.92
N GLY A 58 -9.69 -5.90 -7.24
CA GLY A 58 -10.33 -4.88 -6.40
C GLY A 58 -9.37 -4.26 -5.39
N SER A 59 -9.91 -3.73 -4.29
CA SER A 59 -9.13 -2.92 -3.35
C SER A 59 -7.92 -3.68 -2.78
N CYS A 60 -6.73 -3.19 -3.12
CA CYS A 60 -5.42 -3.74 -2.72
C CYS A 60 -4.70 -2.87 -1.67
N GLY A 61 -5.44 -1.99 -1.02
CA GLY A 61 -4.89 -1.13 0.00
C GLY A 61 -5.93 -0.32 0.74
N GLN A 62 -5.54 0.17 1.90
CA GLN A 62 -6.35 1.05 2.74
C GLN A 62 -5.51 2.22 3.22
N VAL A 63 -6.21 3.32 3.45
CA VAL A 63 -5.63 4.55 3.95
C VAL A 63 -6.45 5.05 5.13
N ALA A 64 -5.75 5.44 6.19
CA ALA A 64 -6.30 6.11 7.34
C ALA A 64 -6.07 7.60 7.19
N MET A 65 -7.15 8.37 7.11
CA MET A 65 -7.10 9.82 7.00
C MET A 65 -7.48 10.45 8.34
N ALA A 66 -6.87 11.58 8.68
CA ALA A 66 -7.32 12.34 9.84
C ALA A 66 -8.78 12.75 9.66
N GLY A 67 -9.57 12.62 10.73
CA GLY A 67 -10.94 13.14 10.75
C GLY A 67 -10.93 14.63 10.43
N SER A 68 -11.88 15.07 9.60
CA SER A 68 -12.12 16.45 9.24
C SER A 68 -12.60 17.25 10.46
N GLY A 69 -11.69 17.65 11.34
CA GLY A 69 -11.94 18.67 12.37
C GLY A 69 -11.57 20.03 11.82
N ASP A 70 -12.49 21.00 11.86
CA ASP A 70 -12.44 22.47 11.59
C ASP A 70 -11.56 23.04 10.46
N ARG A 71 -10.77 22.23 9.76
CA ARG A 71 -9.91 22.63 8.64
C ARG A 71 -10.74 22.60 7.36
N ILE A 72 -11.55 23.63 7.19
CA ILE A 72 -12.28 23.87 5.96
C ILE A 72 -11.25 24.20 4.86
N GLY A 73 -11.13 23.34 3.86
CA GLY A 73 -10.38 23.62 2.62
C GLY A 73 -9.02 22.95 2.44
N ALA A 74 -8.56 22.12 3.39
CA ALA A 74 -7.36 21.29 3.21
C ALA A 74 -7.72 19.81 3.12
N GLU A 75 -7.09 19.07 2.21
CA GLU A 75 -7.20 17.60 2.21
C GLU A 75 -6.66 17.06 3.53
N PRO A 76 -7.38 16.13 4.19
CA PRO A 76 -6.92 15.57 5.46
C PRO A 76 -5.58 14.85 5.26
N PRO A 77 -4.62 14.96 6.20
CA PRO A 77 -3.37 14.22 6.09
C PRO A 77 -3.61 12.70 6.24
N CYS A 78 -2.80 11.92 5.52
CA CYS A 78 -2.70 10.48 5.70
C CYS A 78 -2.01 10.18 7.05
N LEU A 79 -2.70 9.45 7.91
CA LEU A 79 -2.22 8.98 9.21
C LEU A 79 -1.62 7.57 9.13
N GLY A 80 -1.92 6.82 8.07
CA GLY A 80 -1.38 5.49 7.86
C GLY A 80 -1.94 4.80 6.64
N TYR A 81 -1.30 3.72 6.23
CA TYR A 81 -1.69 2.93 5.08
C TYR A 81 -1.31 1.46 5.26
N VAL A 82 -1.98 0.60 4.50
CA VAL A 82 -1.61 -0.81 4.33
C VAL A 82 -1.87 -1.21 2.88
N PHE A 83 -0.95 -1.98 2.28
CA PHE A 83 -1.09 -2.59 0.96
C PHE A 83 -1.09 -4.11 1.09
N TYR A 84 -1.94 -4.74 0.30
CA TYR A 84 -2.11 -6.17 0.30
C TYR A 84 -2.61 -6.65 -1.06
N ALA A 85 -2.25 -7.87 -1.43
CA ALA A 85 -2.59 -8.42 -2.74
C ALA A 85 -2.55 -9.96 -2.71
N PRO A 86 -3.19 -10.62 -3.70
CA PRO A 86 -3.07 -12.05 -3.86
C PRO A 86 -1.64 -12.41 -4.32
N PRO A 87 -1.15 -13.63 -4.04
CA PRO A 87 0.22 -14.05 -4.36
C PRO A 87 0.65 -13.80 -5.80
N ARG A 88 -0.27 -14.00 -6.75
CA ARG A 88 -0.04 -13.79 -8.20
C ARG A 88 0.34 -12.35 -8.57
N ALA A 89 -0.04 -11.38 -7.72
CA ALA A 89 0.24 -9.96 -7.90
C ALA A 89 1.43 -9.49 -7.06
N VAL A 90 2.16 -10.39 -6.40
CA VAL A 90 3.34 -10.05 -5.58
C VAL A 90 4.56 -10.83 -6.10
N PRO A 91 5.16 -10.41 -7.23
CA PRO A 91 6.17 -11.21 -7.93
C PRO A 91 7.36 -11.61 -7.04
N ARG A 92 7.80 -10.72 -6.15
CA ARG A 92 8.94 -11.02 -5.29
C ARG A 92 8.65 -12.12 -4.25
N ALA A 93 7.38 -12.37 -3.90
CA ALA A 93 7.02 -13.47 -2.99
C ALA A 93 7.42 -14.84 -3.56
N HIS A 94 7.40 -15.00 -4.88
CA HIS A 94 7.80 -16.24 -5.56
C HIS A 94 9.31 -16.51 -5.55
N ARG A 95 10.13 -15.54 -5.12
CA ARG A 95 11.59 -15.69 -5.03
C ARG A 95 12.05 -16.32 -3.73
N PHE A 96 11.17 -16.49 -2.75
CA PHE A 96 11.53 -17.06 -1.45
C PHE A 96 11.59 -18.59 -1.53
N PRO A 97 12.53 -19.25 -0.80
CA PRO A 97 12.60 -20.71 -0.76
C PRO A 97 11.34 -21.41 -0.25
N THR A 98 10.49 -20.68 0.49
CA THR A 98 9.23 -21.16 1.03
C THR A 98 8.04 -20.95 0.08
N ALA A 99 8.29 -20.48 -1.15
CA ALA A 99 7.26 -20.35 -2.17
C ALA A 99 6.90 -21.72 -2.81
N PRO A 100 5.68 -21.87 -3.38
CA PRO A 100 4.60 -20.89 -3.38
C PRO A 100 3.82 -20.90 -2.06
N VAL A 101 3.41 -19.71 -1.62
CA VAL A 101 2.32 -19.57 -0.64
C VAL A 101 1.00 -20.06 -1.25
N SER A 102 0.00 -20.36 -0.40
CA SER A 102 -1.32 -20.79 -0.87
C SER A 102 -1.96 -19.78 -1.81
N ALA A 103 -2.68 -20.25 -2.84
CA ALA A 103 -3.28 -19.42 -3.87
C ALA A 103 -4.43 -18.52 -3.36
N ASP A 104 -5.04 -18.89 -2.24
CA ASP A 104 -6.10 -18.16 -1.54
C ASP A 104 -5.58 -17.20 -0.45
N ALA A 105 -4.26 -17.15 -0.24
CA ALA A 105 -3.66 -16.24 0.73
C ALA A 105 -3.82 -14.77 0.31
N VAL A 106 -3.79 -13.87 1.30
CA VAL A 106 -3.64 -12.42 1.09
C VAL A 106 -2.30 -12.01 1.70
N LEU A 107 -1.42 -11.44 0.88
CA LEU A 107 -0.09 -11.02 1.31
C LEU A 107 -0.10 -9.55 1.64
N LEU A 108 0.23 -9.20 2.89
CA LEU A 108 0.51 -7.83 3.30
C LEU A 108 1.91 -7.45 2.83
N THR A 109 2.02 -6.49 1.90
CA THR A 109 3.30 -6.10 1.29
C THR A 109 3.95 -4.94 2.03
N SER A 110 3.17 -3.92 2.40
CA SER A 110 3.69 -2.74 3.08
C SER A 110 2.63 -2.14 4.00
N MET A 111 3.07 -1.56 5.11
CA MET A 111 2.23 -0.84 6.05
C MET A 111 3.06 0.25 6.72
N GLY A 112 2.45 1.40 6.97
CA GLY A 112 3.09 2.49 7.69
C GLY A 112 2.08 3.35 8.43
N ILE A 113 2.52 3.94 9.54
CA ILE A 113 1.75 4.88 10.37
C ILE A 113 2.58 6.14 10.54
N GLU A 114 1.93 7.30 10.43
CA GLU A 114 2.57 8.59 10.65
C GLU A 114 2.81 8.83 12.15
N ARG A 115 4.00 9.33 12.49
CA ARG A 115 4.41 9.48 13.89
C ARG A 115 3.68 10.66 14.55
N GLY A 116 3.17 10.45 15.75
CA GLY A 116 2.67 11.52 16.63
C GLY A 116 1.26 12.05 16.33
N GLN A 117 0.60 11.59 15.28
CA GLN A 117 -0.78 12.01 14.92
C GLN A 117 -1.78 10.85 14.88
N ALA A 118 -1.30 9.61 14.88
CA ALA A 118 -2.15 8.42 14.81
C ALA A 118 -2.66 7.99 16.20
N PRO A 119 -3.92 7.52 16.30
CA PRO A 119 -4.40 6.78 17.46
C PRO A 119 -3.54 5.54 17.74
N ASP A 120 -3.39 5.18 19.02
CA ASP A 120 -2.54 4.05 19.46
C ASP A 120 -2.97 2.70 18.83
N ASP A 121 -4.24 2.54 18.52
CA ASP A 121 -4.83 1.32 17.95
C ASP A 121 -4.93 1.33 16.41
N LEU A 122 -4.43 2.38 15.74
CA LEU A 122 -4.59 2.54 14.30
C LEU A 122 -3.96 1.41 13.50
N GLN A 123 -2.82 0.88 13.98
CA GLN A 123 -2.14 -0.26 13.36
C GLN A 123 -3.05 -1.49 13.31
N HIS A 124 -3.59 -1.86 14.48
CA HIS A 124 -4.50 -2.99 14.61
C HIS A 124 -5.77 -2.76 13.79
N SER A 125 -6.29 -1.55 13.78
CA SER A 125 -7.49 -1.18 13.00
C SER A 125 -7.30 -1.29 11.49
N LEU A 126 -6.11 -0.95 10.97
CA LEU A 126 -5.78 -1.13 9.55
C LEU A 126 -5.66 -2.62 9.20
N ILE A 127 -4.95 -3.40 10.02
CA ILE A 127 -4.78 -4.84 9.77
C ILE A 127 -6.13 -5.57 9.86
N ALA A 128 -6.95 -5.26 10.86
CA ALA A 128 -8.27 -5.89 11.06
C ALA A 128 -9.27 -5.58 9.95
N ARG A 129 -8.96 -4.62 9.07
CA ARG A 129 -9.76 -4.31 7.89
C ARG A 129 -9.21 -4.91 6.61
N VAL A 130 -8.00 -5.45 6.62
CA VAL A 130 -7.53 -6.31 5.53
C VAL A 130 -8.44 -7.53 5.54
N ILE A 131 -9.07 -7.78 4.38
CA ILE A 131 -10.12 -8.77 4.07
C ILE A 131 -10.32 -9.87 5.13
#